data_AF-A0A8J6H400-F1
#
_entry.id   AF-A0A8J6H400-F1
#
_cell.length_a   1.000
_cell.length_b   1.000
_cell.length_c   1.000
_cell.angle_alpha   90.00
_cell.angle_beta   90.00
_cell.angle_gamma   90.00
#
_symmetry.space_group_name_H-M   'P 1'
#
loop_
_entity.id
_entity.type
_entity.pdbx_description
1 polymer ?
#
loop_
_entity_poly.entity_id
_entity_poly.type
_entity_poly.pdbx_seq_one_letter_code
_entity_poly.pdbx_strand_id
1 'polypeptide(L)'
;MKIDINALPLLDMEECVKCPHDQYANKDQTHCLQKVVSFLAYEDPLGMSLTCVALCFSALTAFVLYVFLKHRDTPIVKANNRALSYVLLIALIFCFLCPLLYLGHPDTPTCIMQQTTFAIVFTVATSTVLAKTITVVLAFKVTAPERRMRSLLISGAPNFIIPICTVIQMILCGIWLGTSPPFVNTDVHMEHGHIIIVCNKGSVIFFYFVLGYLGSLALVSFVVAFLARNLPDTFNEAKFLTFSMLVFCSVWITFLTVYHSTKGKALVAVEVFCILASSAGLFLCIFAPKCYIILLRPQINSLHKFRVTNDKAKYVH
;
A
#
# COMPACT_ATOMS: atom_id res chain seq x y z
N MET A 1 11.34 -52.16 54.29
CA MET A 1 12.59 -52.95 54.16
C MET A 1 13.35 -52.34 52.99
N LYS A 2 14.56 -51.85 53.25
CA LYS A 2 15.44 -51.18 52.28
C LYS A 2 15.69 -52.07 51.06
N ILE A 3 15.78 -51.48 49.87
CA ILE A 3 16.47 -52.10 48.74
C ILE A 3 17.64 -51.19 48.40
N ASP A 4 18.84 -51.73 48.60
CA ASP A 4 20.13 -51.09 48.43
C ASP A 4 20.45 -50.80 46.96
N ILE A 5 21.01 -49.61 46.77
CA ILE A 5 21.68 -49.14 45.56
C ILE A 5 23.09 -49.70 45.65
N ASN A 6 23.46 -50.69 44.83
CA ASN A 6 24.83 -51.02 44.35
C ASN A 6 24.97 -52.50 44.01
N ALA A 7 24.58 -52.91 42.79
CA ALA A 7 25.15 -54.07 42.08
C ALA A 7 24.51 -54.24 40.69
N LEU A 8 24.99 -53.50 39.68
CA LEU A 8 24.94 -53.90 38.25
C LEU A 8 25.73 -52.87 37.41
N PRO A 9 26.85 -53.24 36.76
CA PRO A 9 27.55 -52.34 35.84
C PRO A 9 26.99 -52.57 34.42
N LEU A 10 26.09 -51.68 33.95
CA LEU A 10 25.63 -51.69 32.56
C LEU A 10 25.37 -50.27 32.04
N LEU A 11 26.27 -49.90 31.13
CA LEU A 11 26.16 -48.96 30.00
C LEU A 11 26.05 -47.47 30.30
N ASP A 12 26.99 -46.73 29.69
CA ASP A 12 27.00 -45.28 29.52
C ASP A 12 25.58 -44.77 29.21
N MET A 13 24.98 -44.02 30.14
CA MET A 13 23.85 -43.18 29.77
C MET A 13 24.41 -42.10 28.84
N GLU A 14 24.23 -42.28 27.54
CA GLU A 14 24.44 -41.22 26.56
C GLU A 14 23.55 -40.04 26.96
N GLU A 15 24.20 -38.97 27.40
CA GLU A 15 23.54 -37.77 27.88
C GLU A 15 22.87 -37.07 26.69
N CYS A 16 21.52 -37.00 26.68
CA CYS A 16 20.78 -36.30 25.64
C CYS A 16 21.08 -34.79 25.67
N VAL A 17 21.91 -34.33 24.73
CA VAL A 17 22.21 -32.91 24.53
C VAL A 17 21.16 -32.23 23.65
N LYS A 18 20.71 -31.05 24.07
CA LYS A 18 19.78 -30.23 23.29
C LYS A 18 20.50 -29.66 22.07
N CYS A 19 19.90 -29.80 20.88
CA CYS A 19 20.45 -29.22 19.65
C CYS A 19 20.64 -27.70 19.78
N PRO A 20 21.68 -27.14 19.11
CA PRO A 20 21.86 -25.69 18.96
C PRO A 20 20.59 -25.01 18.45
N HIS A 21 20.44 -23.72 18.77
CA HIS A 21 19.25 -22.95 18.43
C HIS A 21 18.89 -23.02 16.93
N ASP A 22 19.89 -23.00 16.05
CA ASP A 22 19.75 -23.06 14.59
C ASP A 22 19.46 -24.47 14.03
N GLN A 23 19.37 -25.48 14.89
CA GLN A 23 19.18 -26.88 14.50
C GLN A 23 17.97 -27.51 15.21
N TYR A 24 17.48 -28.62 14.66
CA TYR A 24 16.43 -29.44 15.26
C TYR A 24 16.82 -30.91 15.20
N ALA A 25 16.43 -31.72 16.19
CA ALA A 25 16.71 -33.15 16.17
C ALA A 25 15.94 -33.82 15.02
N ASN A 26 16.58 -34.76 14.31
CA ASN A 26 15.89 -35.60 13.34
C ASN A 26 14.82 -36.47 14.04
N LYS A 27 13.99 -37.16 13.25
CA LYS A 27 12.88 -37.99 13.77
C LYS A 27 13.35 -39.08 14.75
N ASP A 28 14.56 -39.61 14.53
CA ASP A 28 15.18 -40.66 15.33
C ASP A 28 16.03 -40.09 16.48
N GLN A 29 16.04 -38.77 16.66
CA GLN A 29 16.79 -38.01 17.69
C GLN A 29 18.31 -38.28 17.71
N THR A 30 18.87 -38.73 16.59
CA THR A 30 20.30 -39.11 16.47
C THR A 30 21.19 -37.97 15.98
N HIS A 31 20.64 -37.05 15.18
CA HIS A 31 21.39 -35.94 14.59
C HIS A 31 20.62 -34.64 14.69
N CYS A 32 21.34 -33.54 14.86
CA CYS A 32 20.79 -32.20 14.73
C CYS A 32 20.86 -31.78 13.25
N LEU A 33 19.69 -31.53 12.65
CA LEU A 33 19.53 -31.05 11.29
C LEU A 33 19.40 -29.53 11.27
N GLN A 34 20.02 -28.89 10.28
CA GLN A 34 19.86 -27.45 10.08
C GLN A 34 18.40 -27.14 9.75
N LYS A 35 17.81 -26.21 10.48
CA LYS A 35 16.46 -25.74 10.21
C LYS A 35 16.43 -24.98 8.86
N VAL A 36 15.42 -25.20 8.03
CA VAL A 36 15.34 -24.60 6.67
C VAL A 36 14.77 -23.19 6.72
N VAL A 37 15.39 -22.24 6.02
CA VAL A 37 15.02 -20.82 5.94
C VAL A 37 13.72 -20.63 5.13
N SER A 38 12.65 -20.14 5.75
CA SER A 38 11.36 -19.89 5.07
C SER A 38 11.13 -18.39 4.83
N PHE A 39 11.38 -17.95 3.59
CA PHE A 39 11.06 -16.60 3.08
C PHE A 39 10.12 -16.72 1.87
N LEU A 40 9.55 -15.59 1.42
CA LEU A 40 8.77 -15.55 0.18
C LEU A 40 9.77 -15.47 -0.99
N ALA A 41 10.18 -16.62 -1.50
CA ALA A 41 11.14 -16.70 -2.60
C ALA A 41 10.46 -16.33 -3.92
N TYR A 42 11.21 -15.71 -4.82
CA TYR A 42 10.73 -15.44 -6.19
C TYR A 42 10.36 -16.72 -6.95
N GLU A 43 11.04 -17.82 -6.62
CA GLU A 43 10.84 -19.13 -7.25
C GLU A 43 9.62 -19.88 -6.70
N ASP A 44 9.09 -19.48 -5.55
CA ASP A 44 7.85 -20.06 -5.04
C ASP A 44 6.68 -19.67 -5.95
N PRO A 45 5.70 -20.57 -6.21
CA PRO A 45 4.53 -20.25 -7.03
C PRO A 45 3.77 -19.00 -6.57
N LEU A 46 3.66 -18.81 -5.24
CA LEU A 46 3.07 -17.61 -4.64
C LEU A 46 3.92 -16.36 -4.87
N GLY A 47 5.24 -16.45 -4.69
CA GLY A 47 6.15 -15.32 -4.94
C GLY A 47 6.13 -14.89 -6.41
N MET A 48 6.29 -15.87 -7.32
CA MET A 48 6.26 -15.64 -8.76
C MET A 48 4.96 -14.99 -9.21
N SER A 49 3.80 -15.49 -8.77
CA SER A 49 2.50 -14.91 -9.12
C SER A 49 2.36 -13.47 -8.62
N LEU A 50 2.76 -13.19 -7.38
CA LEU A 50 2.72 -11.82 -6.82
C LEU A 50 3.66 -10.87 -7.57
N THR A 51 4.86 -11.32 -7.94
CA THR A 51 5.81 -10.56 -8.77
C THR A 51 5.23 -10.26 -10.15
N CYS A 52 4.63 -11.25 -10.82
CA CYS A 52 3.98 -11.04 -12.11
C CYS A 52 2.86 -10.00 -12.01
N VAL A 53 1.98 -10.13 -11.00
CA VAL A 53 0.90 -9.17 -10.76
C VAL A 53 1.44 -7.75 -10.51
N ALA A 54 2.45 -7.62 -9.65
CA ALA A 54 3.12 -6.35 -9.35
C ALA A 54 3.66 -5.67 -10.62
N LEU A 55 4.41 -6.40 -11.44
CA LEU A 55 5.00 -5.88 -12.67
C LEU A 55 3.93 -5.55 -13.73
N CYS A 56 2.92 -6.39 -13.89
CA CYS A 56 1.81 -6.14 -14.82
C CYS A 56 1.04 -4.87 -14.46
N PHE A 57 0.66 -4.67 -13.19
CA PHE A 57 -0.05 -3.46 -12.77
C PHE A 57 0.85 -2.22 -12.83
N SER A 58 2.14 -2.34 -12.51
CA SER A 58 3.10 -1.25 -12.65
C SER A 58 3.22 -0.80 -14.12
N ALA A 59 3.42 -1.74 -15.04
CA ALA A 59 3.48 -1.47 -16.48
C ALA A 59 2.17 -0.87 -17.02
N LEU A 60 1.02 -1.39 -16.59
CA LEU A 60 -0.29 -0.85 -16.95
C LEU A 60 -0.47 0.59 -16.45
N THR A 61 -0.03 0.88 -15.23
CA THR A 61 -0.10 2.23 -14.66
C THR A 61 0.82 3.20 -15.39
N ALA A 62 2.03 2.76 -15.76
CA ALA A 62 2.96 3.53 -16.59
C ALA A 62 2.39 3.81 -17.98
N PHE A 63 1.72 2.82 -18.60
CA PHE A 63 1.01 3.01 -19.86
C PHE A 63 -0.10 4.06 -19.74
N VAL A 64 -0.91 4.00 -18.67
CA VAL A 64 -1.95 5.01 -18.41
C VAL A 64 -1.33 6.40 -18.21
N LEU A 65 -0.22 6.51 -17.48
CA LEU A 65 0.52 7.76 -17.34
C LEU A 65 0.98 8.31 -18.70
N TYR A 66 1.54 7.45 -19.55
CA TYR A 66 1.92 7.82 -20.92
C TYR A 66 0.73 8.33 -21.74
N VAL A 67 -0.42 7.64 -21.70
CA VAL A 67 -1.66 8.07 -22.37
C VAL A 67 -2.11 9.44 -21.86
N PHE A 68 -2.08 9.66 -20.55
CA PHE A 68 -2.46 10.93 -19.92
C PHE A 68 -1.50 12.08 -20.24
N LEU A 69 -0.22 11.80 -20.46
CA LEU A 69 0.77 12.77 -20.95
C LEU A 69 0.54 13.11 -22.42
N LYS A 70 0.30 12.09 -23.26
CA LYS A 70 0.04 12.26 -24.70
C LYS A 70 -1.26 13.03 -24.96
N HIS A 71 -2.31 12.72 -24.20
CA HIS A 71 -3.62 13.39 -24.29
C HIS A 71 -3.79 14.53 -23.30
N ARG A 72 -2.68 15.16 -22.86
CA ARG A 72 -2.66 16.25 -21.89
C ARG A 72 -3.67 17.33 -22.21
N ASP A 73 -3.83 17.72 -23.48
CA ASP A 73 -4.69 18.83 -23.89
C ASP A 73 -6.18 18.54 -24.02
N THR A 74 -6.57 17.28 -23.78
CA THR A 74 -7.98 16.90 -23.75
C THR A 74 -8.71 17.51 -22.54
N PRO A 75 -10.00 17.88 -22.68
CA PRO A 75 -10.77 18.50 -21.61
C PRO A 75 -10.90 17.59 -20.38
N ILE A 76 -10.94 16.26 -20.56
CA ILE A 76 -10.94 15.29 -19.44
C ILE A 76 -9.69 15.45 -18.59
N VAL A 77 -8.50 15.51 -19.20
CA VAL A 77 -7.22 15.62 -18.47
C VAL A 77 -7.05 17.02 -17.86
N LYS A 78 -7.50 18.09 -18.55
CA LYS A 78 -7.50 19.46 -18.01
C LYS A 78 -8.42 19.62 -16.79
N ALA A 79 -9.63 19.07 -16.85
CA ALA A 79 -10.59 19.13 -15.76
C ALA A 79 -10.12 18.34 -14.53
N ASN A 80 -9.29 17.32 -14.74
CA ASN A 80 -8.85 16.39 -13.70
C ASN A 80 -7.53 16.75 -13.03
N ASN A 81 -7.33 18.03 -12.67
CA ASN A 81 -6.11 18.60 -12.06
C ASN A 81 -4.85 17.78 -12.39
N ARG A 82 -4.30 18.01 -13.59
CA ARG A 82 -3.24 17.19 -14.21
C ARG A 82 -2.11 16.82 -13.25
N ALA A 83 -1.67 17.77 -12.43
CA ALA A 83 -0.58 17.57 -11.48
C ALA A 83 -0.90 16.47 -10.47
N LEU A 84 -2.05 16.52 -9.81
CA LEU A 84 -2.47 15.51 -8.83
C LEU A 84 -2.64 14.14 -9.48
N SER A 85 -3.19 14.08 -10.69
CA SER A 85 -3.34 12.82 -11.42
C SER A 85 -2.00 12.20 -11.81
N TYR A 86 -1.01 13.00 -12.22
CA TYR A 86 0.35 12.52 -12.51
C TYR A 86 1.06 12.05 -11.24
N VAL A 87 0.99 12.83 -10.15
CA VAL A 87 1.58 12.43 -8.86
C VAL A 87 0.98 11.11 -8.38
N LEU A 88 -0.34 10.94 -8.46
CA LEU A 88 -1.00 9.70 -8.05
C LEU A 88 -0.59 8.51 -8.92
N LEU A 89 -0.51 8.65 -10.24
CA LEU A 89 -0.07 7.57 -11.12
C LEU A 89 1.39 7.17 -10.88
N ILE A 90 2.28 8.16 -10.68
CA ILE A 90 3.68 7.91 -10.32
C ILE A 90 3.76 7.20 -8.97
N ALA A 91 3.03 7.66 -7.96
CA ALA A 91 2.98 7.00 -6.66
C ALA A 91 2.46 5.57 -6.77
N LEU A 92 1.43 5.31 -7.58
CA LEU A 92 0.89 3.97 -7.81
C LEU A 92 1.89 3.03 -8.50
N ILE A 93 2.69 3.52 -9.46
CA ILE A 93 3.80 2.74 -10.04
C ILE A 93 4.73 2.27 -8.93
N PHE A 94 5.15 3.17 -8.04
CA PHE A 94 5.98 2.81 -6.90
C PHE A 94 5.25 1.92 -5.89
N CYS A 95 3.94 2.09 -5.66
CA CYS A 95 3.17 1.19 -4.80
C CYS A 95 3.16 -0.24 -5.35
N PHE A 96 3.01 -0.41 -6.67
CA PHE A 96 3.04 -1.74 -7.30
C PHE A 96 4.44 -2.36 -7.32
N LEU A 97 5.50 -1.54 -7.33
CA LEU A 97 6.89 -2.04 -7.24
C LEU A 97 7.33 -2.30 -5.79
N CYS A 98 6.74 -1.64 -4.80
CA CYS A 98 7.09 -1.79 -3.39
C CYS A 98 7.06 -3.26 -2.89
N PRO A 99 6.07 -4.09 -3.25
CA PRO A 99 6.08 -5.52 -2.97
C PRO A 99 7.37 -6.24 -3.32
N LEU A 100 8.06 -5.87 -4.41
CA LEU A 100 9.29 -6.53 -4.84
C LEU A 100 10.41 -6.45 -3.78
N LEU A 101 10.38 -5.42 -2.93
CA LEU A 101 11.32 -5.30 -1.81
C LEU A 101 11.06 -6.38 -0.76
N TYR A 102 9.83 -6.90 -0.63
CA TYR A 102 9.42 -7.93 0.32
C TYR A 102 9.72 -9.36 -0.16
N LEU A 103 9.99 -9.54 -1.46
CA LEU A 103 10.36 -10.85 -2.02
C LEU A 103 11.88 -11.03 -2.04
N GLY A 104 12.33 -12.27 -1.85
CA GLY A 104 13.75 -12.62 -1.87
C GLY A 104 14.37 -12.73 -0.47
N HIS A 105 15.70 -12.85 -0.42
CA HIS A 105 16.42 -13.05 0.83
C HIS A 105 16.43 -11.74 1.64
N PRO A 106 15.98 -11.75 2.91
CA PRO A 106 15.93 -10.55 3.72
C PRO A 106 17.32 -10.15 4.21
N ASP A 107 17.84 -9.04 3.70
CA ASP A 107 19.01 -8.36 4.24
C ASP A 107 18.58 -7.13 5.07
N THR A 108 19.39 -6.72 6.05
CA THR A 108 19.12 -5.54 6.89
C THR A 108 18.77 -4.26 6.11
N PRO A 109 19.52 -3.86 5.06
CA PRO A 109 19.13 -2.70 4.26
C PRO A 109 17.78 -2.90 3.56
N THR A 110 17.50 -4.10 3.06
CA THR A 110 16.24 -4.44 2.40
C THR A 110 15.07 -4.35 3.37
N CYS A 111 15.23 -4.82 4.62
CA CYS A 111 14.22 -4.68 5.68
C CYS A 111 13.85 -3.22 5.97
N ILE A 112 14.87 -2.34 6.04
CA ILE A 112 14.68 -0.91 6.26
C ILE A 112 13.95 -0.30 5.07
N MET A 113 14.39 -0.62 3.84
CA MET A 113 13.81 -0.08 2.61
C MET A 113 12.36 -0.53 2.39
N GLN A 114 12.01 -1.77 2.71
CA GLN A 114 10.64 -2.30 2.58
C GLN A 114 9.64 -1.38 3.30
N GLN A 115 9.83 -1.20 4.61
CA GLN A 115 8.86 -0.53 5.47
C GLN A 115 8.83 0.98 5.25
N THR A 116 9.99 1.60 5.03
CA THR A 116 10.08 3.04 4.75
C THR A 116 9.49 3.40 3.38
N THR A 117 9.82 2.63 2.35
CA THR A 117 9.28 2.85 1.00
C THR A 117 7.77 2.68 1.02
N PHE A 118 7.27 1.63 1.65
CA PHE A 118 5.84 1.40 1.84
C PHE A 118 5.16 2.63 2.48
N ALA A 119 5.63 3.06 3.66
CA ALA A 119 5.01 4.16 4.40
C ALA A 119 5.00 5.48 3.62
N ILE A 120 6.13 5.83 2.99
CA ILE A 120 6.29 7.09 2.24
C ILE A 120 5.42 7.07 0.98
N VAL A 121 5.52 6.03 0.16
CA VAL A 121 4.82 5.97 -1.13
C VAL A 121 3.30 5.92 -0.93
N PHE A 122 2.82 5.14 0.05
CA PHE A 122 1.40 5.12 0.39
C PHE A 122 0.90 6.44 0.97
N THR A 123 1.73 7.15 1.73
CA THR A 123 1.40 8.52 2.19
C THR A 123 1.25 9.48 1.03
N VAL A 124 2.15 9.43 0.04
CA VAL A 124 2.04 10.26 -1.17
C VAL A 124 0.75 9.91 -1.93
N ALA A 125 0.46 8.62 -2.13
CA ALA A 125 -0.76 8.18 -2.83
C ALA A 125 -2.04 8.65 -2.11
N THR A 126 -2.16 8.37 -0.81
CA THR A 126 -3.35 8.72 0.00
C THR A 126 -3.52 10.22 0.18
N SER A 127 -2.45 10.98 0.45
CA SER A 127 -2.49 12.45 0.51
C SER A 127 -2.87 13.08 -0.83
N THR A 128 -2.45 12.47 -1.95
CA THR A 128 -2.86 12.93 -3.29
C THR A 128 -4.35 12.67 -3.52
N VAL A 129 -4.89 11.53 -3.09
CA VAL A 129 -6.35 11.27 -3.15
C VAL A 129 -7.11 12.25 -2.26
N LEU A 130 -6.61 12.57 -1.06
CA LEU A 130 -7.19 13.58 -0.18
C LEU A 130 -7.20 14.96 -0.86
N ALA A 131 -6.05 15.41 -1.38
CA ALA A 131 -5.93 16.68 -2.10
C ALA A 131 -6.88 16.75 -3.30
N LYS A 132 -7.00 15.65 -4.05
CA LYS A 132 -7.91 15.54 -5.18
C LYS A 132 -9.37 15.66 -4.76
N THR A 133 -9.74 14.96 -3.69
CA THR A 133 -11.09 15.01 -3.14
C THR A 133 -11.45 16.40 -2.63
N ILE A 134 -10.55 17.06 -1.90
CA ILE A 134 -10.73 18.45 -1.44
C ILE A 134 -10.86 19.40 -2.64
N THR A 135 -10.06 19.22 -3.69
CA THR A 135 -10.17 20.02 -4.92
C THR A 135 -11.56 19.86 -5.56
N VAL A 136 -12.08 18.63 -5.63
CA VAL A 136 -13.44 18.34 -6.13
C VAL A 136 -14.49 19.04 -5.26
N VAL A 137 -14.42 18.90 -3.93
CA VAL A 137 -15.36 19.55 -3.00
C VAL A 137 -15.34 21.06 -3.14
N LEU A 138 -14.16 21.67 -3.19
CA LEU A 138 -14.02 23.11 -3.35
C LEU A 138 -14.59 23.57 -4.71
N ALA A 139 -14.34 22.84 -5.80
CA ALA A 139 -14.86 23.19 -7.13
C ALA A 139 -16.40 23.30 -7.14
N PHE A 140 -17.10 22.39 -6.46
CA PHE A 140 -18.57 22.43 -6.34
C PHE A 140 -19.09 23.45 -5.33
N LYS A 141 -18.31 23.77 -4.30
CA LYS A 141 -18.73 24.77 -3.30
C LYS A 141 -18.51 26.21 -3.78
N VAL A 142 -17.59 26.44 -4.72
CA VAL A 142 -17.34 27.77 -5.34
C VAL A 142 -18.49 28.26 -6.22
N THR A 143 -19.42 27.38 -6.63
CA THR A 143 -20.70 27.80 -7.22
C THR A 143 -21.65 28.47 -6.21
N ALA A 144 -21.36 28.40 -4.90
CA ALA A 144 -21.94 29.30 -3.88
C ALA A 144 -20.99 30.49 -3.65
N PRO A 145 -21.48 31.71 -3.35
CA PRO A 145 -20.75 32.98 -3.51
C PRO A 145 -19.65 33.26 -2.46
N GLU A 146 -18.99 32.23 -1.91
CA GLU A 146 -18.01 32.41 -0.85
C GLU A 146 -16.60 32.75 -1.41
N ARG A 147 -16.24 34.03 -1.32
CA ARG A 147 -14.97 34.62 -1.83
C ARG A 147 -13.72 33.87 -1.33
N ARG A 148 -13.74 33.31 -0.12
CA ARG A 148 -12.61 32.59 0.50
C ARG A 148 -12.32 31.25 -0.18
N MET A 149 -13.34 30.46 -0.49
CA MET A 149 -13.18 29.15 -1.14
C MET A 149 -12.66 29.28 -2.56
N ARG A 150 -13.11 30.31 -3.28
CA ARG A 150 -12.63 30.64 -4.63
C ARG A 150 -11.14 31.00 -4.63
N SER A 151 -10.69 31.76 -3.63
CA SER A 151 -9.27 32.09 -3.46
C SER A 151 -8.41 30.84 -3.20
N LEU A 152 -8.89 29.90 -2.37
CA LEU A 152 -8.16 28.66 -2.04
C LEU A 152 -7.99 27.71 -3.23
N LEU A 153 -8.97 27.64 -4.14
CA LEU A 153 -8.81 26.89 -5.40
C LEU A 153 -7.79 27.55 -6.31
N ILE A 154 -7.88 28.87 -6.47
CA ILE A 154 -7.02 29.63 -7.38
C ILE A 154 -5.57 29.61 -6.89
N SER A 155 -5.35 29.63 -5.57
CA SER A 155 -4.01 29.57 -4.97
C SER A 155 -3.36 28.19 -5.06
N GLY A 156 -4.09 27.15 -5.46
CA GLY A 156 -3.58 25.78 -5.50
C GLY A 156 -3.31 25.18 -4.12
N ALA A 157 -3.92 25.72 -3.06
CA ALA A 157 -3.70 25.30 -1.68
C ALA A 157 -3.80 23.78 -1.43
N PRO A 158 -4.73 23.02 -2.05
CA PRO A 158 -4.80 21.57 -1.86
C PRO A 158 -3.52 20.82 -2.29
N ASN A 159 -2.71 21.37 -3.20
CA ASN A 159 -1.48 20.72 -3.64
C ASN A 159 -0.41 20.68 -2.53
N PHE A 160 -0.46 21.59 -1.55
CA PHE A 160 0.47 21.59 -0.40
C PHE A 160 0.19 20.47 0.61
N ILE A 161 -0.98 19.82 0.54
CA ILE A 161 -1.32 18.68 1.40
C ILE A 161 -0.31 17.54 1.22
N ILE A 162 0.09 17.27 -0.03
CA ILE A 162 1.02 16.18 -0.35
C ILE A 162 2.37 16.37 0.35
N PRO A 163 3.13 17.47 0.14
CA PRO A 163 4.43 17.64 0.79
C PRO A 163 4.30 17.73 2.31
N ILE A 164 3.27 18.38 2.85
CA ILE A 164 3.07 18.47 4.32
C ILE A 164 2.89 17.07 4.92
N CYS A 165 1.99 16.25 4.37
CA CYS A 165 1.77 14.89 4.85
C CYS A 165 3.03 14.03 4.70
N THR A 166 3.73 14.17 3.58
CA THR A 166 4.94 13.39 3.29
C THR A 166 6.07 13.76 4.27
N VAL A 167 6.27 15.05 4.57
CA VAL A 167 7.28 15.50 5.55
C VAL A 167 6.97 14.95 6.95
N ILE A 168 5.71 14.96 7.38
CA ILE A 168 5.31 14.36 8.67
C ILE A 168 5.65 12.87 8.69
N GLN A 169 5.31 12.13 7.63
CA GLN A 169 5.63 10.70 7.53
C GLN A 169 7.15 10.45 7.53
N MET A 170 7.93 11.27 6.83
CA MET A 170 9.40 11.19 6.81
C MET A 170 9.99 11.39 8.20
N ILE A 171 9.48 12.35 8.98
CA ILE A 171 9.91 12.58 10.37
C ILE A 171 9.60 11.36 11.23
N LEU A 172 8.39 10.81 11.14
CA LEU A 172 8.00 9.60 11.88
C LEU A 172 8.89 8.40 11.53
N CYS A 173 9.14 8.18 10.24
CA CYS A 173 10.07 7.13 9.79
C CYS A 173 11.50 7.40 10.27
N GLY A 174 11.98 8.64 10.25
CA GLY A 174 13.31 9.00 10.74
C GLY A 174 13.49 8.73 12.24
N ILE A 175 12.48 9.06 13.05
CA ILE A 175 12.48 8.73 14.50
C ILE A 175 12.48 7.21 14.70
N TRP A 176 11.67 6.49 13.95
CA TRP A 176 11.60 5.03 14.03
C TRP A 176 12.95 4.38 13.70
N LEU A 177 13.58 4.80 12.61
CA LEU A 177 14.90 4.30 12.20
C LEU A 177 16.03 4.71 13.16
N GLY A 178 15.97 5.90 13.75
CA GLY A 178 17.00 6.38 14.68
C GLY A 178 16.94 5.72 16.05
N THR A 179 15.76 5.23 16.46
CA THR A 179 15.57 4.62 17.79
C THR A 179 15.66 3.10 17.76
N SER A 180 15.00 2.44 16.80
CA SER A 180 14.92 0.98 16.72
C SER A 180 14.59 0.55 15.28
N PRO A 181 15.58 0.60 14.37
CA PRO A 181 15.36 0.30 12.96
C PRO A 181 14.95 -1.17 12.77
N PRO A 182 14.23 -1.49 11.68
CA PRO A 182 14.01 -2.86 11.26
C PRO A 182 15.33 -3.60 11.08
N PHE A 183 15.39 -4.83 11.57
CA PHE A 183 16.57 -5.69 11.49
C PHE A 183 16.18 -7.10 11.08
N VAL A 184 17.12 -7.84 10.50
CA VAL A 184 16.92 -9.26 10.18
C VAL A 184 16.91 -10.03 11.49
N ASN A 185 15.79 -10.66 11.82
CA ASN A 185 15.70 -11.52 12.99
C ASN A 185 15.48 -12.96 12.54
N THR A 186 16.24 -13.87 13.13
CA THR A 186 16.03 -15.30 12.99
C THR A 186 15.09 -15.76 14.10
N ASP A 187 13.80 -15.91 13.83
CA ASP A 187 12.87 -16.44 14.83
C ASP A 187 13.04 -17.95 14.93
N VAL A 188 13.73 -18.36 15.98
CA VAL A 188 14.15 -19.75 16.24
C VAL A 188 13.00 -20.63 16.79
N HIS A 189 11.91 -19.99 17.20
CA HIS A 189 10.88 -20.58 18.07
C HIS A 189 9.59 -21.04 17.37
N MET A 190 9.44 -20.87 16.05
CA MET A 190 8.10 -20.91 15.47
C MET A 190 7.57 -22.27 15.00
N GLU A 191 8.39 -23.25 14.59
CA GLU A 191 7.92 -24.64 14.36
C GLU A 191 9.08 -25.65 14.41
N HIS A 192 8.77 -26.91 14.74
CA HIS A 192 9.73 -28.02 14.67
C HIS A 192 10.16 -28.24 13.21
N GLY A 193 11.35 -27.76 12.81
CA GLY A 193 11.97 -28.09 11.52
C GLY A 193 12.35 -26.91 10.60
N HIS A 194 11.88 -25.69 10.87
CA HIS A 194 12.11 -24.52 10.00
C HIS A 194 12.66 -23.31 10.78
N ILE A 195 13.65 -22.60 10.21
CA ILE A 195 14.11 -21.28 10.66
C ILE A 195 13.32 -20.29 9.81
N ILE A 196 12.59 -19.38 10.42
CA ILE A 196 11.96 -18.31 9.66
C ILE A 196 12.87 -17.09 9.76
N ILE A 197 13.56 -16.76 8.67
CA ILE A 197 14.29 -15.48 8.58
C ILE A 197 13.28 -14.45 8.09
N VAL A 198 12.91 -13.51 8.98
CA VAL A 198 11.95 -12.45 8.69
C VAL A 198 12.58 -11.12 9.06
N CYS A 199 12.24 -10.07 8.31
CA CYS A 199 12.50 -8.71 8.76
C CYS A 199 11.65 -8.43 10.00
N ASN A 200 12.31 -8.35 11.17
CA ASN A 200 11.66 -7.83 12.35
C ASN A 200 11.51 -6.32 12.19
N LYS A 201 10.32 -5.82 12.48
CA LYS A 201 9.96 -4.40 12.39
C LYS A 201 10.64 -3.54 13.47
N GLY A 202 11.44 -4.14 14.37
CA GLY A 202 12.10 -3.44 15.46
C GLY A 202 11.09 -3.06 16.53
N SER A 203 10.93 -1.76 16.77
CA SER A 203 9.92 -1.27 17.72
C SER A 203 8.51 -1.37 17.15
N VAL A 204 7.72 -2.28 17.71
CA VAL A 204 6.30 -2.46 17.40
C VAL A 204 5.50 -1.16 17.63
N ILE A 205 5.86 -0.39 18.65
CA ILE A 205 5.19 0.88 18.99
C ILE A 205 5.36 1.90 17.85
N PHE A 206 6.60 2.13 17.39
CA PHE A 206 6.86 3.09 16.31
C PHE A 206 6.28 2.63 14.97
N PHE A 207 6.30 1.32 14.71
CA PHE A 207 5.59 0.75 13.56
C PHE A 207 4.08 1.09 13.58
N TYR A 208 3.42 0.92 14.73
CA TYR A 208 2.01 1.30 14.85
C TYR A 208 1.76 2.80 14.77
N PHE A 209 2.68 3.66 15.21
CA PHE A 209 2.56 5.11 14.98
C PHE A 209 2.62 5.46 13.50
N VAL A 210 3.55 4.87 12.75
CA VAL A 210 3.66 5.04 11.29
C VAL A 210 2.39 4.56 10.58
N LEU A 211 1.93 3.35 10.89
CA LEU A 211 0.68 2.81 10.32
C LEU A 211 -0.55 3.60 10.75
N GLY A 212 -0.60 4.03 12.02
CA GLY A 212 -1.70 4.81 12.57
C GLY A 212 -1.83 6.18 11.90
N TYR A 213 -0.70 6.83 11.59
CA TYR A 213 -0.70 8.06 10.81
C TYR A 213 -1.27 7.82 9.40
N LEU A 214 -0.77 6.82 8.67
CA LEU A 214 -1.28 6.47 7.34
C LEU A 214 -2.77 6.09 7.39
N GLY A 215 -3.20 5.35 8.41
CA GLY A 215 -4.59 4.98 8.65
C GLY A 215 -5.49 6.19 8.94
N SER A 216 -5.00 7.15 9.73
CA SER A 216 -5.73 8.40 9.98
C SER A 216 -5.88 9.24 8.71
N LEU A 217 -4.83 9.31 7.89
CA LEU A 217 -4.84 10.00 6.61
C LEU A 217 -5.85 9.35 5.65
N ALA A 218 -5.88 8.01 5.62
CA ALA A 218 -6.85 7.25 4.84
C ALA A 218 -8.29 7.47 5.34
N LEU A 219 -8.52 7.49 6.65
CA LEU A 219 -9.84 7.73 7.24
C LEU A 219 -10.34 9.14 6.92
N VAL A 220 -9.51 10.17 7.09
CA VAL A 220 -9.85 11.55 6.74
C VAL A 220 -10.19 11.65 5.25
N SER A 221 -9.37 11.05 4.39
CA SER A 221 -9.63 10.99 2.95
C SER A 221 -10.95 10.28 2.62
N PHE A 222 -11.25 9.15 3.27
CA PHE A 222 -12.52 8.46 3.12
C PHE A 222 -13.72 9.32 3.56
N VAL A 223 -13.64 9.98 4.72
CA VAL A 223 -14.72 10.85 5.24
C VAL A 223 -15.00 12.00 4.27
N VAL A 224 -13.95 12.69 3.82
CA VAL A 224 -14.10 13.80 2.85
C VAL A 224 -14.68 13.29 1.53
N ALA A 225 -14.21 12.13 1.04
CA ALA A 225 -14.72 11.53 -0.20
C ALA A 225 -16.18 11.10 -0.07
N PHE A 226 -16.56 10.54 1.08
CA PHE A 226 -17.93 10.15 1.36
C PHE A 226 -18.88 11.34 1.41
N LEU A 227 -18.46 12.45 2.02
CA LEU A 227 -19.23 13.69 2.02
C LEU A 227 -19.39 14.28 0.61
N ALA A 228 -18.40 14.08 -0.26
CA ALA A 228 -18.42 14.53 -1.64
C ALA A 228 -19.30 13.68 -2.57
N ARG A 229 -19.68 12.45 -2.19
CA ARG A 229 -20.28 11.45 -3.10
C ARG A 229 -21.60 11.88 -3.77
N ASN A 230 -22.34 12.78 -3.12
CA ASN A 230 -23.63 13.27 -3.58
C ASN A 230 -23.51 14.54 -4.44
N LEU A 231 -22.29 15.07 -4.62
CA LEU A 231 -22.08 16.23 -5.47
C LEU A 231 -22.34 15.85 -6.94
N PRO A 232 -23.07 16.69 -7.70
CA PRO A 232 -23.38 16.44 -9.11
C PRO A 232 -22.12 16.66 -9.96
N ASP A 233 -21.22 15.68 -9.96
CA ASP A 233 -19.96 15.74 -10.69
C ASP A 233 -20.09 15.23 -12.12
N THR A 234 -19.42 15.92 -13.06
CA THR A 234 -19.49 15.74 -14.52
C THR A 234 -19.22 14.30 -14.96
N PHE A 235 -18.55 13.49 -14.13
CA PHE A 235 -18.20 12.10 -14.41
C PHE A 235 -18.39 11.13 -13.23
N ASN A 236 -19.22 11.46 -12.23
CA ASN A 236 -19.31 10.71 -10.97
C ASN A 236 -17.94 10.52 -10.28
N GLU A 237 -16.99 11.44 -10.49
CA GLU A 237 -15.62 11.29 -10.00
C GLU A 237 -15.55 11.19 -8.47
N ALA A 238 -16.35 11.99 -7.76
CA ALA A 238 -16.48 11.88 -6.30
C ALA A 238 -16.87 10.46 -5.84
N LYS A 239 -17.78 9.76 -6.54
CA LYS A 239 -18.20 8.39 -6.17
C LYS A 239 -17.07 7.39 -6.35
N PHE A 240 -16.31 7.51 -7.43
CA PHE A 240 -15.14 6.65 -7.68
C PHE A 240 -14.04 6.86 -6.64
N LEU A 241 -13.82 8.11 -6.20
CA LEU A 241 -12.92 8.44 -5.10
C LEU A 241 -13.40 7.85 -3.77
N THR A 242 -14.70 7.91 -3.47
CA THR A 242 -15.26 7.28 -2.26
C THR A 242 -15.06 5.76 -2.30
N PHE A 243 -15.41 5.12 -3.41
CA PHE A 243 -15.30 3.67 -3.55
C PHE A 243 -13.84 3.21 -3.45
N SER A 244 -12.91 3.95 -4.05
CA SER A 244 -11.48 3.64 -3.95
C SER A 244 -10.97 3.72 -2.50
N MET A 245 -11.37 4.75 -1.75
CA MET A 245 -10.97 4.89 -0.35
C MET A 245 -11.66 3.87 0.57
N LEU A 246 -12.89 3.45 0.26
CA LEU A 246 -13.57 2.37 0.97
C LEU A 246 -12.81 1.04 0.82
N VAL A 247 -12.45 0.67 -0.42
CA VAL A 247 -11.65 -0.52 -0.70
C VAL A 247 -10.32 -0.43 0.04
N PHE A 248 -9.62 0.69 -0.05
CA PHE A 248 -8.35 0.91 0.66
C PHE A 248 -8.50 0.67 2.17
N CYS A 249 -9.46 1.33 2.83
CA CYS A 249 -9.68 1.19 4.27
C CYS A 249 -10.03 -0.26 4.65
N SER A 250 -10.90 -0.93 3.87
CA SER A 250 -11.30 -2.32 4.16
C SER A 250 -10.13 -3.30 4.11
N VAL A 251 -9.21 -3.13 3.16
CA VAL A 251 -8.01 -3.96 3.01
C VAL A 251 -7.08 -3.79 4.21
N TRP A 252 -6.86 -2.55 4.67
CA TRP A 252 -5.95 -2.28 5.80
C TRP A 252 -6.54 -2.66 7.16
N ILE A 253 -7.85 -2.52 7.35
CA ILE A 253 -8.54 -3.07 8.55
C ILE A 253 -8.35 -4.59 8.59
N THR A 254 -8.56 -5.27 7.45
CA THR A 254 -8.35 -6.72 7.35
C THR A 254 -6.90 -7.09 7.63
N PHE A 255 -5.93 -6.35 7.07
CA PHE A 255 -4.52 -6.56 7.35
C PHE A 255 -4.22 -6.49 8.85
N LEU A 256 -4.71 -5.47 9.56
CA LEU A 256 -4.50 -5.33 11.00
C LEU A 256 -5.03 -6.54 11.77
N THR A 257 -6.21 -7.05 11.40
CA THR A 257 -6.76 -8.27 12.04
C THR A 257 -5.88 -9.50 11.78
N VAL A 258 -5.42 -9.69 10.54
CA VAL A 258 -4.56 -10.83 10.17
C VAL A 258 -3.17 -10.71 10.82
N TYR A 259 -2.65 -9.49 10.97
CA TYR A 259 -1.36 -9.22 11.60
C TYR A 259 -1.28 -9.72 13.05
N HIS A 260 -2.39 -9.66 13.78
CA HIS A 260 -2.45 -10.21 15.15
C HIS A 260 -2.62 -11.72 15.20
N SER A 261 -3.21 -12.32 14.16
CA SER A 261 -3.55 -13.75 14.14
C SER A 261 -2.52 -14.64 13.43
N THR A 262 -1.69 -14.06 12.56
CA THR A 262 -0.79 -14.82 11.67
C THR A 262 0.67 -14.41 11.88
N LYS A 263 1.61 -15.35 11.72
CA LYS A 263 3.05 -15.10 11.85
C LYS A 263 3.82 -15.70 10.68
N GLY A 264 5.10 -15.32 10.55
CA GLY A 264 6.03 -15.89 9.57
C GLY A 264 5.71 -15.54 8.11
N LYS A 265 5.99 -16.47 7.20
CA LYS A 265 5.87 -16.28 5.74
C LYS A 265 4.48 -15.87 5.27
N ALA A 266 3.42 -16.43 5.87
CA ALA A 266 2.05 -16.11 5.52
C ALA A 266 1.70 -14.63 5.82
N LEU A 267 2.25 -14.06 6.89
CA LEU A 267 2.03 -12.67 7.23
C LEU A 267 2.61 -11.72 6.17
N VAL A 268 3.83 -12.00 5.69
CA VAL A 268 4.49 -11.22 4.64
C VAL A 268 3.71 -11.32 3.32
N ALA A 269 3.23 -12.51 2.96
CA ALA A 269 2.40 -12.71 1.78
C ALA A 269 1.10 -11.89 1.84
N VAL A 270 0.44 -11.84 3.01
CA VAL A 270 -0.76 -11.02 3.21
C VAL A 270 -0.42 -9.52 3.14
N GLU A 271 0.71 -9.07 3.70
CA GLU A 271 1.16 -7.67 3.58
C GLU A 271 1.31 -7.26 2.10
N VAL A 272 1.98 -8.10 1.31
CA VAL A 272 2.14 -7.90 -0.15
C VAL A 272 0.78 -7.88 -0.86
N PHE A 273 -0.10 -8.84 -0.55
CA PHE A 273 -1.44 -8.88 -1.14
C PHE A 273 -2.24 -7.61 -0.82
N CYS A 274 -2.19 -7.14 0.43
CA CYS A 274 -2.86 -5.91 0.85
C CYS A 274 -2.30 -4.67 0.13
N ILE A 275 -0.99 -4.58 -0.05
CA ILE A 275 -0.34 -3.51 -0.83
C ILE A 275 -0.84 -3.51 -2.28
N LEU A 276 -0.84 -4.68 -2.93
CA LEU A 276 -1.31 -4.81 -4.32
C LEU A 276 -2.81 -4.52 -4.45
N ALA A 277 -3.65 -5.09 -3.59
CA ALA A 277 -5.10 -4.94 -3.62
C ALA A 277 -5.54 -3.50 -3.38
N SER A 278 -4.95 -2.82 -2.39
CA SER A 278 -5.25 -1.41 -2.10
C SER A 278 -4.81 -0.49 -3.24
N SER A 279 -3.63 -0.72 -3.83
CA SER A 279 -3.13 0.03 -4.99
C SER A 279 -3.97 -0.21 -6.25
N ALA A 280 -4.37 -1.46 -6.50
CA ALA A 280 -5.27 -1.82 -7.59
C ALA A 280 -6.65 -1.18 -7.41
N GLY A 281 -7.18 -1.13 -6.18
CA GLY A 281 -8.40 -0.42 -5.84
C GLY A 281 -8.32 1.07 -6.21
N LEU A 282 -7.26 1.76 -5.82
CA LEU A 282 -7.03 3.15 -6.22
C LEU A 282 -6.93 3.32 -7.74
N PHE A 283 -6.13 2.47 -8.40
CA PHE A 283 -5.93 2.54 -9.85
C PHE A 283 -7.22 2.31 -10.64
N LEU A 284 -7.89 1.18 -10.39
CA LEU A 284 -9.06 0.74 -11.15
C LEU A 284 -10.24 1.68 -10.94
N CYS A 285 -10.47 2.14 -9.71
CA CYS A 285 -11.62 3.00 -9.42
C CYS A 285 -11.41 4.41 -10.01
N ILE A 286 -10.22 4.99 -9.89
CA ILE A 286 -9.97 6.40 -10.24
C ILE A 286 -9.65 6.57 -11.73
N PHE A 287 -8.91 5.63 -12.34
CA PHE A 287 -8.35 5.80 -13.67
C PHE A 287 -8.99 4.92 -14.74
N ALA A 288 -9.48 3.71 -14.42
CA ALA A 288 -10.09 2.86 -15.44
C ALA A 288 -11.31 3.51 -16.13
N PRO A 289 -12.25 4.18 -15.42
CA PRO A 289 -13.35 4.89 -16.07
C PRO A 289 -12.85 6.00 -17.01
N LYS A 290 -11.77 6.70 -16.64
CA LYS A 290 -11.20 7.80 -17.43
C LYS A 290 -10.48 7.28 -18.67
N CYS A 291 -9.70 6.20 -18.54
CA CYS A 291 -9.04 5.55 -19.66
C CYS A 291 -10.04 4.99 -20.67
N TYR A 292 -11.12 4.37 -20.19
CA TYR A 292 -12.21 3.89 -21.03
C TYR A 292 -12.81 5.03 -21.88
N ILE A 293 -13.08 6.19 -21.27
CA ILE A 293 -13.62 7.34 -22.03
C ILE A 293 -12.59 7.89 -23.02
N ILE A 294 -11.33 8.05 -22.61
CA ILE A 294 -10.27 8.62 -23.46
C ILE A 294 -9.99 7.73 -24.68
N LEU A 295 -9.90 6.41 -24.50
CA LEU A 295 -9.48 5.48 -25.55
C LEU A 295 -10.66 4.97 -26.39
N LEU A 296 -11.78 4.62 -25.76
CA LEU A 296 -12.89 3.91 -26.43
C LEU A 296 -14.07 4.82 -26.77
N ARG A 297 -14.18 6.01 -26.14
CA ARG A 297 -15.25 6.98 -26.39
C ARG A 297 -14.74 8.42 -26.63
N PRO A 298 -13.81 8.64 -27.58
CA PRO A 298 -13.23 9.96 -27.85
C PRO A 298 -14.28 11.02 -28.24
N GLN A 299 -15.44 10.61 -28.78
CA GLN A 299 -16.55 11.50 -29.11
C GLN A 299 -17.12 12.25 -27.90
N ILE A 300 -17.06 11.68 -26.69
CA ILE A 300 -17.47 12.33 -25.43
C ILE A 300 -16.40 13.34 -24.97
N ASN A 301 -15.14 13.11 -25.36
CA ASN A 301 -13.99 13.98 -25.07
C ASN A 301 -13.88 15.16 -26.05
N SER A 302 -14.71 15.20 -27.10
CA SER A 302 -14.80 16.33 -28.02
C SER A 302 -15.78 17.38 -27.47
N LEU A 303 -15.36 18.64 -27.52
CA LEU A 303 -16.09 19.83 -27.03
C LEU A 303 -17.46 20.05 -27.72
N HIS A 304 -17.84 19.19 -28.67
CA HIS A 304 -19.02 19.34 -29.51
C HIS A 304 -20.34 19.29 -28.72
N LYS A 305 -20.38 18.65 -27.55
CA LYS A 305 -21.59 18.65 -26.70
C LYS A 305 -21.71 19.88 -25.78
N PHE A 306 -20.62 20.58 -25.49
CA PHE A 306 -20.67 21.83 -24.69
C PHE A 306 -21.04 23.05 -25.53
N ARG A 307 -20.67 23.10 -26.82
CA ARG A 307 -21.12 24.17 -27.73
C ARG A 307 -22.59 24.05 -28.13
N VAL A 308 -23.07 22.84 -28.44
CA VAL A 308 -24.46 22.65 -28.92
C VAL A 308 -25.51 23.03 -27.86
N THR A 309 -25.23 22.89 -26.56
CA THR A 309 -26.16 23.32 -25.51
C THR A 309 -26.18 24.85 -25.34
N ASN A 310 -25.03 25.52 -25.53
CA ASN A 310 -24.95 26.98 -25.49
C ASN A 310 -25.50 27.65 -26.75
N ASP A 311 -25.40 27.01 -27.91
CA ASP A 311 -26.02 27.52 -29.14
C ASP A 311 -27.53 27.31 -29.12
N LYS A 312 -28.04 26.17 -28.62
CA LYS A 312 -29.50 25.99 -28.44
C LYS A 312 -30.12 26.96 -27.45
N ALA A 313 -29.39 27.42 -26.44
CA ALA A 313 -29.86 28.45 -25.50
C ALA A 313 -29.85 29.87 -26.11
N LYS A 314 -29.14 30.11 -27.22
CA LYS A 314 -29.09 31.40 -27.92
C LYS A 314 -30.18 31.58 -28.99
N TYR A 315 -30.88 30.52 -29.38
CA TYR A 315 -31.96 30.56 -30.39
C TYR A 315 -33.36 30.35 -29.81
N VAL A 316 -33.53 30.49 -28.48
CA VAL A 316 -34.83 30.36 -27.78
C VAL A 316 -35.26 31.70 -27.14
N HIS A 317 -34.77 32.82 -27.67
CA HIS A 317 -35.31 34.15 -27.39
C HIS A 317 -35.49 34.94 -28.67
#